data_AF-A0A3M2CSU2-F1
#
_entry.id   AF-A0A3M2CSU2-F1
#
_cell.length_a   1.000
_cell.length_b   1.000
_cell.length_c   1.000
_cell.angle_alpha   90.00
_cell.angle_beta   90.00
_cell.angle_gamma   90.00
#
_symmetry.space_group_name_H-M   'P 1'
#
loop_
_entity.id
_entity.type
_entity.pdbx_description
1 polymer ?
#
loop_
_entity_poly.entity_id
_entity_poly.type
_entity_poly.pdbx_seq_one_letter_code
_entity_poly.pdbx_strand_id
1 'polypeptide(L)'
;RGHPCLATGGTGDVLAGVIAGLIAQCVASGRCDLFECARAGVEAHARAGEAWAEGTGATGGMTPTELAGLIPAEIEALRGA
;
A
#
# COMPACT_ATOMS: atom_id res chain seq x y z
N ARG A 1 -10.96 1.47 -4.32
CA ARG A 1 -9.71 2.00 -4.92
C ARG A 1 -8.93 0.86 -5.53
N GLY A 2 -8.02 1.19 -6.43
CA GLY A 2 -7.13 0.25 -7.11
C GLY A 2 -7.13 0.47 -8.62
N HIS A 3 -6.01 0.11 -9.25
CA HIS A 3 -5.76 0.36 -10.66
C HIS A 3 -5.21 -0.91 -11.34
N PRO A 4 -5.49 -1.15 -12.65
CA PRO A 4 -5.04 -2.36 -13.36
C PRO A 4 -3.53 -2.64 -13.29
N CYS A 5 -2.70 -1.62 -13.06
CA CYS A 5 -1.26 -1.78 -12.86
C CYS A 5 -0.90 -2.75 -11.72
N LEU A 6 -1.79 -2.92 -10.73
CA LEU A 6 -1.61 -3.83 -9.60
C LEU A 6 -1.73 -5.31 -9.99
N ALA A 7 -2.27 -5.63 -11.18
CA ALA A 7 -2.41 -6.99 -11.69
C ALA A 7 -1.09 -7.54 -12.25
N THR A 8 0.00 -7.38 -11.49
CA THR A 8 1.35 -7.83 -11.82
C THR A 8 1.88 -8.73 -10.69
N GLY A 9 2.65 -9.77 -11.02
CA GLY A 9 3.24 -10.67 -10.03
C GLY A 9 4.08 -9.91 -9.00
N GLY A 10 3.91 -10.24 -7.72
CA GLY A 10 4.64 -9.65 -6.60
C GLY A 10 3.96 -8.45 -5.92
N THR A 11 2.90 -7.87 -6.48
CA THR A 11 2.15 -6.79 -5.79
C THR A 11 1.49 -7.31 -4.51
N GLY A 12 1.01 -8.56 -4.49
CA GLY A 12 0.51 -9.22 -3.30
C GLY A 12 1.56 -9.39 -2.18
N ASP A 13 2.82 -9.63 -2.54
CA ASP A 13 3.93 -9.74 -1.57
C ASP A 13 4.20 -8.38 -0.92
N VAL A 14 4.12 -7.30 -1.70
CA VAL A 14 4.19 -5.92 -1.18
C VAL A 14 3.05 -5.69 -0.19
N LEU A 15 1.80 -6.00 -0.56
CA LEU A 15 0.65 -5.83 0.33
C LEU A 15 0.82 -6.61 1.65
N ALA A 16 1.28 -7.86 1.57
CA ALA A 16 1.53 -8.68 2.75
C ALA A 16 2.60 -8.05 3.66
N GLY A 17 3.71 -7.56 3.08
CA GLY A 17 4.76 -6.87 3.81
C GLY A 17 4.29 -5.58 4.48
N VAL A 18 3.45 -4.79 3.79
CA VAL A 18 2.87 -3.56 4.33
C VAL A 18 1.98 -3.85 5.54
N ILE A 19 1.05 -4.80 5.41
CA ILE A 19 0.16 -5.18 6.52
C ILE A 19 0.98 -5.70 7.70
N ALA A 20 1.96 -6.57 7.47
CA ALA A 20 2.84 -7.08 8.52
C ALA A 20 3.63 -5.96 9.22
N GLY A 21 4.17 -5.01 8.46
CA GLY A 21 4.87 -3.85 9.01
C GLY A 21 3.98 -2.94 9.85
N LEU A 22 2.73 -2.72 9.43
CA LEU A 22 1.74 -1.97 10.21
C LEU A 22 1.37 -2.69 11.50
N ILE A 23 1.14 -4.00 11.44
CA ILE A 23 0.86 -4.82 12.64
C ILE A 23 2.01 -4.72 13.64
N ALA A 24 3.25 -4.89 13.18
CA ALA A 24 4.44 -4.82 14.02
C ALA A 24 4.58 -3.47 14.73
N GLN A 25 4.18 -2.37 14.08
CA GLN A 25 4.28 -1.03 14.63
C GLN A 25 3.10 -0.68 15.53
N CYS A 26 1.87 -1.03 15.15
CA CYS A 26 0.66 -0.47 15.73
C CYS A 26 -0.07 -1.40 16.69
N VAL A 27 -0.09 -2.72 16.43
CA VAL A 27 -0.77 -3.67 17.32
C VAL A 27 0.05 -3.85 18.59
N ALA A 28 1.37 -3.99 18.46
CA ALA A 28 2.27 -4.09 19.62
C ALA A 28 2.26 -2.85 20.53
N SER A 29 1.92 -1.69 19.97
CA SER A 29 1.81 -0.43 20.72
C SER A 29 0.37 -0.09 21.15
N GLY A 30 -0.61 -0.96 20.87
CA GLY A 30 -2.01 -0.75 21.21
C GLY A 30 -2.69 0.40 20.47
N ARG A 31 -2.08 0.91 19.38
CA ARG A 31 -2.62 2.02 18.58
C ARG A 31 -3.73 1.60 17.62
N CYS A 32 -3.66 0.37 17.13
CA CYS A 32 -4.63 -0.18 16.17
C CYS A 32 -4.85 -1.67 16.45
N ASP A 33 -6.00 -2.19 16.04
CA ASP A 33 -6.25 -3.63 15.94
C ASP A 33 -5.80 -4.22 14.59
N LEU A 34 -5.92 -5.55 14.45
CA LEU A 34 -5.53 -6.25 13.22
C LEU A 34 -6.37 -5.81 12.00
N PHE A 35 -7.65 -5.52 12.20
CA PHE A 35 -8.56 -5.12 11.13
C PHE A 35 -8.23 -3.72 10.62
N GLU A 36 -7.93 -2.79 11.52
CA GLU A 36 -7.45 -1.44 11.21
C GLU A 36 -6.13 -1.48 10.45
N CYS A 37 -5.15 -2.28 10.91
CA CYS A 37 -3.89 -2.45 10.18
C CYS A 37 -4.09 -3.04 8.78
N ALA A 38 -4.94 -4.05 8.63
CA ALA A 38 -5.25 -4.65 7.33
C ALA A 38 -5.92 -3.63 6.39
N ARG A 39 -6.91 -2.87 6.89
CA ARG A 39 -7.59 -1.83 6.12
C ARG A 39 -6.63 -0.73 5.67
N ALA A 40 -5.78 -0.24 6.56
CA ALA A 40 -4.80 0.79 6.23
C ALA A 40 -3.79 0.29 5.18
N GLY A 41 -3.31 -0.96 5.31
CA GLY A 41 -2.40 -1.55 4.34
C GLY A 41 -3.03 -1.71 2.95
N VAL A 42 -4.27 -2.19 2.87
CA VAL A 42 -5.01 -2.31 1.60
C VAL A 42 -5.26 -0.94 0.96
N GLU A 43 -5.65 0.05 1.76
CA GLU A 43 -5.89 1.41 1.26
C GLU A 43 -4.59 2.05 0.74
N ALA A 44 -3.49 2.00 1.49
CA ALA A 44 -2.20 2.53 1.05
C ALA A 44 -1.70 1.83 -0.23
N HIS A 45 -1.86 0.52 -0.31
CA HIS A 45 -1.51 -0.28 -1.49
C HIS A 45 -2.32 0.12 -2.73
N ALA A 46 -3.64 0.31 -2.56
CA ALA A 46 -4.51 0.74 -3.66
C ALA A 46 -4.19 2.15 -4.14
N ARG A 47 -3.96 3.10 -3.22
CA ARG A 47 -3.57 4.48 -3.56
C ARG A 47 -2.22 4.54 -4.24
N ALA A 48 -1.24 3.75 -3.80
CA ALA A 48 0.07 3.72 -4.43
C ALA A 48 0.01 3.25 -5.89
N GLY A 49 -0.90 2.31 -6.21
CA GLY A 49 -1.18 1.91 -7.60
C GLY A 49 -1.84 3.02 -8.42
N GLU A 50 -2.79 3.76 -7.84
CA GLU A 50 -3.40 4.95 -8.46
C GLU A 50 -2.35 6.04 -8.72
N ALA A 51 -1.53 6.37 -7.72
CA ALA A 51 -0.46 7.37 -7.80
C ALA A 51 0.60 7.01 -8.85
N TRP A 52 1.01 5.74 -8.94
CA TRP A 52 1.94 5.29 -9.99
C TRP A 52 1.35 5.49 -11.39
N ALA A 53 0.07 5.15 -11.57
CA ALA A 53 -0.61 5.29 -12.85
C ALA A 53 -0.76 6.76 -13.27
N GLU A 54 -1.13 7.62 -12.32
CA GLU A 54 -1.20 9.08 -12.55
C GLU A 54 0.16 9.67 -12.89
N GLY A 55 1.23 9.28 -12.18
CA GLY A 55 2.58 9.81 -12.40
C GLY A 55 3.24 9.34 -13.70
N THR A 56 2.87 8.15 -14.21
CA THR A 56 3.45 7.58 -15.43
C THR A 56 2.56 7.73 -16.67
N GLY A 57 1.26 7.93 -16.48
CA GLY A 57 0.25 7.86 -17.55
C GLY A 57 0.02 6.43 -18.07
N ALA A 58 0.58 5.40 -17.42
CA ALA A 58 0.52 4.02 -17.88
C ALA A 58 -0.55 3.21 -17.16
N THR A 59 -1.19 2.29 -17.88
CA THR A 59 -2.21 1.39 -17.31
C THR A 59 -1.63 0.09 -16.75
N GLY A 60 -0.35 -0.20 -17.00
CA GLY A 60 0.32 -1.45 -16.61
C GLY A 60 1.84 -1.39 -16.78
N GLY A 61 2.53 -2.45 -16.37
CA GLY A 61 4.00 -2.55 -16.39
C GLY A 61 4.70 -2.11 -15.10
N MET A 62 3.93 -1.70 -14.09
CA MET A 62 4.45 -1.39 -12.76
C MET A 62 5.11 -2.61 -12.13
N THR A 63 6.32 -2.43 -11.62
CA THR A 63 7.02 -3.44 -10.83
C THR A 63 6.58 -3.38 -9.36
N PRO A 64 6.66 -4.50 -8.62
CA PRO A 64 6.39 -4.49 -7.17
C PRO A 64 7.29 -3.54 -6.39
N THR A 65 8.53 -3.33 -6.82
CA THR A 65 9.47 -2.43 -6.14
C THR A 65 9.09 -0.96 -6.33
N GLU A 66 8.60 -0.56 -7.51
CA GLU A 66 8.06 0.79 -7.72
C GLU A 66 6.84 1.03 -6.84
N LEU A 67 5.94 0.04 -6.75
CA LEU A 67 4.80 0.10 -5.85
C LEU A 67 5.25 0.27 -4.39
N ALA A 68 6.20 -0.55 -3.93
CA ALA A 68 6.75 -0.48 -2.58
C ALA A 68 7.40 0.89 -2.28
N GLY A 69 8.03 1.52 -3.29
CA GLY A 69 8.62 2.85 -3.17
C GLY A 69 7.61 3.96 -2.91
N LEU A 70 6.35 3.79 -3.30
CA LEU A 70 5.27 4.76 -3.10
C LEU A 70 4.52 4.57 -1.77
N ILE A 71 4.58 3.38 -1.17
CA ILE A 71 3.84 3.07 0.07
C ILE A 71 4.09 4.07 1.22
N PRO A 72 5.33 4.51 1.53
CA PRO A 72 5.56 5.40 2.67
C PRO A 72 4.77 6.72 2.58
N ALA A 73 4.70 7.31 1.38
CA ALA A 73 3.95 8.54 1.16
C ALA A 73 2.44 8.33 1.38
N GLU A 74 1.90 7.20 0.90
CA GLU A 74 0.47 6.87 1.07
C GLU A 74 0.11 6.55 2.52
N ILE A 75 0.99 5.89 3.27
CA ILE A 75 0.80 5.69 4.71
C ILE A 75 0.78 7.04 5.45
N GLU A 76 1.67 7.97 5.10
CA GLU A 76 1.68 9.30 5.73
C GLU A 76 0.41 10.08 5.42
N ALA A 77 -0.08 10.01 4.18
CA ALA A 77 -1.34 10.62 3.78
C ALA A 77 -2.54 10.08 4.56
N LEU A 78 -2.50 8.83 5.04
CA LEU A 78 -3.54 8.24 5.88
C LEU A 78 -3.49 8.68 7.35
N ARG A 79 -2.35 9.18 7.84
CA ARG A 79 -2.21 9.65 9.23
C ARG A 79 -2.83 11.01 9.46
N GLY A 80 -2.92 11.83 8.42
CA GLY A 80 -3.53 13.16 8.45
C GLY A 80 -4.99 13.22 8.05
N ALA A 81 -5.60 12.06 7.75
CA ALA A 81 -6.98 11.93 7.26
C ALA A 81 -8.00 11.66 8.38
#